data_AF-A0A3S4GIP0-F1
#
_entry.id   AF-A0A3S4GIP0-F1
#
_cell.length_a   1.000
_cell.length_b   1.000
_cell.length_c   1.000
_cell.angle_alpha   90.00
_cell.angle_beta   90.00
_cell.angle_gamma   90.00
#
_symmetry.space_group_name_H-M   'P 1'
#
loop_
_entity.id
_entity.type
_entity.pdbx_description
1 polymer ?
#
loop_
_entity_poly.entity_id
_entity_poly.type
_entity_poly.pdbx_seq_one_letter_code
_entity_poly.pdbx_strand_id
1 'polypeptide(L)'
;MDGLAADIAMSGQVDLVKRRLDMQAVVAPEISATVGVATAFVINPIVGAAVFAASKVLAPLWNKISLIRYHIGGSLDQPTINEVLRKPKEDKAS
;
A
#
# COMPACT_ATOMS: atom_id res chain seq x y z
N MET A 1 -1.07 2.60 21.47
CA MET A 1 -0.59 1.93 20.26
C MET A 1 -0.46 3.02 19.21
N ASP A 2 0.77 3.40 18.86
CA ASP A 2 1.02 4.33 17.75
C ASP A 2 0.99 3.57 16.43
N GLY A 3 0.32 4.10 15.41
CA GLY A 3 0.25 3.50 14.08
C GLY A 3 -0.07 4.56 13.02
N LEU A 4 0.58 4.48 11.85
CA LEU A 4 0.21 5.28 10.69
C LEU A 4 -1.22 4.93 10.26
N ALA A 5 -1.95 5.92 9.74
CA ALA A 5 -3.22 5.68 9.08
C ALA A 5 -3.03 4.72 7.90
N ALA A 6 -4.06 3.93 7.60
CA ALA A 6 -4.05 3.00 6.48
C ALA A 6 -5.47 2.83 5.93
N ASP A 7 -5.56 2.74 4.61
CA ASP A 7 -6.77 2.33 3.92
C ASP A 7 -6.83 0.80 3.89
N ILE A 8 -7.97 0.25 4.31
CA ILE A 8 -8.20 -1.19 4.37
C ILE A 8 -9.41 -1.54 3.51
N ALA A 9 -9.21 -2.44 2.54
CA ALA A 9 -10.27 -3.01 1.72
C ALA A 9 -10.39 -4.51 2.01
N MET A 10 -11.60 -5.01 2.22
CA MET A 10 -11.87 -6.42 2.52
C MET A 10 -12.95 -6.98 1.61
N SER A 11 -12.80 -8.24 1.20
CA SER A 11 -13.78 -8.96 0.37
C SER A 11 -13.76 -10.45 0.69
N GLY A 12 -14.90 -11.13 0.61
CA GLY A 12 -14.98 -12.56 0.84
C GLY A 12 -16.35 -12.99 1.35
N GLN A 13 -16.38 -14.12 2.05
CA GLN A 13 -17.59 -14.72 2.59
C GLN A 13 -17.48 -14.93 4.10
N VAL A 14 -18.62 -14.74 4.75
CA VAL A 14 -18.80 -15.01 6.17
C VAL A 14 -20.03 -15.90 6.31
N ASP A 15 -19.82 -17.12 6.79
CA ASP A 15 -20.91 -18.05 7.12
C ASP A 15 -21.14 -17.99 8.64
N LEU A 16 -22.17 -17.23 9.05
CA LEU A 16 -22.50 -17.03 10.46
C LEU A 16 -23.11 -18.29 11.10
N VAL A 17 -23.77 -19.14 10.31
CA VAL A 17 -24.39 -20.37 10.80
C VAL A 17 -23.31 -21.39 11.14
N LYS A 18 -22.35 -21.58 10.24
CA LYS A 18 -21.20 -22.49 10.45
C LYS A 18 -20.04 -21.83 11.19
N ARG A 19 -20.18 -20.56 11.53
CA ARG A 19 -19.16 -19.71 12.16
C ARG A 19 -17.82 -19.75 11.44
N ARG A 20 -17.82 -19.58 10.12
CA ARG A 20 -16.60 -19.63 9.30
C ARG A 20 -16.35 -18.37 8.49
N LEU A 21 -15.07 -18.11 8.27
CA LEU A 21 -14.54 -17.01 7.49
C LEU A 21 -13.73 -17.54 6.31
N ASP A 22 -13.88 -16.88 5.17
CA ASP A 22 -12.92 -16.90 4.07
C ASP A 22 -12.91 -15.50 3.45
N MET A 23 -11.90 -14.70 3.80
CA MET A 23 -11.80 -13.31 3.38
C MET A 23 -10.40 -12.97 2.91
N GLN A 24 -10.34 -11.97 2.05
CA GLN A 24 -9.11 -11.30 1.64
C GLN A 24 -9.17 -9.87 2.14
N ALA A 25 -8.08 -9.42 2.76
CA ALA A 25 -7.90 -8.04 3.15
C ALA A 25 -6.67 -7.46 2.43
N VAL A 26 -6.79 -6.22 1.99
CA VAL A 26 -5.71 -5.44 1.40
C VAL A 26 -5.49 -4.21 2.27
N VAL A 27 -4.28 -4.04 2.77
CA VAL A 27 -3.88 -2.91 3.60
C VAL A 27 -2.94 -2.03 2.79
N ALA A 28 -3.38 -0.80 2.54
CA ALA A 28 -2.61 0.28 1.93
C ALA A 28 -2.18 1.26 3.04
N PRO A 29 -0.89 1.31 3.40
CA PRO A 29 -0.42 2.32 4.35
C PRO A 29 -0.66 3.72 3.77
N GLU A 30 -1.16 4.68 4.56
CA GLU A 30 -1.03 6.09 4.19
C GLU A 30 0.45 6.44 4.29
N ILE A 31 1.09 6.46 3.13
CA ILE A 31 2.36 7.16 3.01
C ILE A 31 2.01 8.64 2.96
N SER A 32 1.85 9.25 4.14
CA SER A 32 1.89 10.71 4.30
C SER A 32 3.31 11.18 4.03
N ALA A 33 3.78 10.99 2.80
CA ALA A 33 4.89 11.74 2.26
C ALA A 33 4.35 13.16 2.07
N THR A 34 4.47 13.98 3.12
CA THR A 34 4.73 15.40 2.93
C THR A 34 6.00 15.48 2.09
N VAL A 35 5.87 15.34 0.77
CA VAL A 35 6.97 15.43 -0.17
C VAL A 35 7.51 16.85 0.00
N GLY A 36 8.62 16.99 0.75
CA GLY A 36 9.24 18.26 1.13
C GLY A 36 9.85 19.06 -0.02
N VAL A 37 9.37 18.86 -1.25
CA VAL A 37 9.89 19.48 -2.48
C VAL A 37 9.36 20.88 -2.73
N ALA A 38 8.33 21.33 -2.00
CA ALA A 38 7.70 22.62 -2.26
C ALA A 38 8.55 23.85 -1.85
N THR A 39 9.56 23.68 -0.99
CA THR A 39 10.33 24.83 -0.46
C THR A 39 11.37 25.39 -1.45
N ALA A 40 11.88 24.58 -2.38
CA ALA A 40 12.98 24.99 -3.27
C ALA A 40 12.58 26.04 -4.32
N PHE A 41 11.32 26.04 -4.77
CA PHE A 41 10.84 26.96 -5.81
C PHE A 41 10.76 28.41 -5.36
N VAL A 42 10.49 28.65 -4.07
CA VAL A 42 10.33 30.01 -3.52
C VAL A 42 11.67 30.75 -3.46
N ILE A 43 12.78 30.02 -3.31
CA ILE A 43 14.11 30.60 -3.11
C ILE A 43 14.85 30.78 -4.45
N ASN A 44 14.80 29.79 -5.35
CA ASN A 44 15.49 29.86 -6.64
C ASN A 44 14.80 28.99 -7.71
N PRO A 45 14.35 29.58 -8.84
CA PRO A 45 13.65 28.85 -9.91
C PRO A 45 14.47 27.71 -10.55
N ILE A 46 15.78 27.86 -10.70
CA ILE A 46 16.66 26.85 -11.31
C ILE A 46 16.82 25.65 -10.37
N VAL A 47 17.01 25.91 -9.07
CA VAL A 47 17.08 24.86 -8.06
C VAL A 47 15.73 24.13 -7.94
N GLY A 48 14.62 24.87 -7.97
CA GLY A 48 13.27 24.31 -8.02
C GLY A 48 13.06 23.38 -9.23
N ALA A 49 13.52 23.79 -10.42
CA ALA A 49 13.43 22.97 -11.63
C ALA A 49 14.23 21.65 -11.51
N ALA A 50 15.43 21.69 -10.92
CA ALA A 50 16.23 20.48 -10.69
C ALA A 50 15.56 19.52 -9.69
N VAL A 51 15.03 20.03 -8.58
CA VAL A 51 14.28 19.24 -7.59
C VAL A 51 13.01 18.64 -8.20
N PHE A 52 12.31 19.39 -9.06
CA PHE A 52 11.13 18.91 -9.78
C PHE A 52 11.47 17.80 -10.79
N ALA A 53 12.56 17.95 -11.54
CA ALA A 53 13.01 16.89 -12.45
C ALA A 53 13.36 15.61 -11.68
N ALA A 54 14.10 15.74 -10.56
CA ALA A 54 14.42 14.61 -9.70
C ALA A 54 13.15 13.94 -9.11
N SER A 55 12.17 14.73 -8.65
CA SER A 55 10.91 14.18 -8.12
C SER A 55 10.09 13.47 -9.20
N LYS A 56 10.10 13.97 -10.44
CA LYS A 56 9.46 13.30 -11.60
C LYS A 56 10.12 11.97 -11.95
N VAL A 57 11.44 11.89 -11.90
CA VAL A 57 12.18 10.64 -12.14
C VAL A 57 11.86 9.60 -11.06
N LEU A 58 11.71 10.05 -9.81
CA LEU A 58 11.35 9.16 -8.69
C LEU A 58 9.86 8.83 -8.62
N ALA A 59 8.98 9.62 -9.26
CA ALA A 59 7.51 9.43 -9.21
C ALA A 59 7.04 7.99 -9.49
N PRO A 60 7.54 7.27 -10.52
CA PRO A 60 7.12 5.90 -10.79
C PRO A 60 7.54 4.90 -9.70
N LEU A 61 8.62 5.18 -8.97
CA LEU A 61 9.09 4.32 -7.87
C LEU A 61 8.13 4.39 -6.69
N TRP A 62 7.57 5.57 -6.41
CA TRP A 62 6.52 5.76 -5.42
C TRP A 62 5.20 5.06 -5.81
N ASN A 63 4.88 4.93 -7.10
CA ASN A 63 3.67 4.19 -7.52
C ASN A 63 3.73 2.68 -7.24
N LYS A 64 4.90 2.14 -6.86
CA LYS A 64 5.09 0.71 -6.55
C LYS A 64 4.96 0.37 -5.07
N ILE A 65 4.48 1.29 -4.22
CA ILE A 65 4.30 1.01 -2.79
C ILE A 65 3.55 -0.31 -2.59
N SER A 66 4.09 -1.12 -1.68
CA SER A 66 3.59 -2.47 -1.44
C SER A 66 2.24 -2.41 -0.74
N LEU A 67 1.21 -2.97 -1.37
CA LEU A 67 -0.02 -3.33 -0.65
C LEU A 67 0.23 -4.66 0.03
N ILE A 68 -0.04 -4.71 1.33
CA ILE A 68 0.04 -5.96 2.09
C ILE A 68 -1.30 -6.66 1.94
N ARG A 69 -1.26 -7.94 1.57
CA ARG A 69 -2.47 -8.75 1.38
C ARG A 69 -2.51 -9.83 2.43
N TYR A 70 -3.68 -10.01 3.02
CA TYR A 70 -3.94 -11.06 3.99
C TYR A 70 -5.08 -11.95 3.49
N HIS A 71 -4.94 -13.25 3.72
CA HIS A 71 -6.04 -14.20 3.71
C HIS A 71 -6.44 -14.47 5.16
N ILE A 72 -7.73 -14.31 5.44
CA ILE A 72 -8.33 -14.49 6.76
C ILE A 72 -9.30 -15.65 6.63
N GLY A 73 -8.99 -16.77 7.26
CA GLY A 73 -9.76 -18.00 7.14
C GLY A 73 -10.04 -18.65 8.50
N GLY A 74 -10.81 -19.74 8.48
CA GLY A 74 -11.02 -20.57 9.66
C GLY A 74 -12.27 -20.24 10.46
N SER A 75 -12.25 -20.52 11.77
CA SER A 75 -13.38 -20.29 12.66
C SER A 75 -13.52 -18.80 13.00
N LEU A 76 -14.75 -18.29 13.12
CA LEU A 76 -15.01 -16.93 13.61
C LEU A 76 -14.43 -16.70 15.01
N ASP A 77 -14.39 -17.73 15.85
CA ASP A 77 -13.86 -17.64 17.22
C ASP A 77 -12.34 -17.62 17.28
N GLN A 78 -11.69 -18.19 16.26
CA GLN A 78 -10.24 -18.27 16.17
C GLN A 78 -9.81 -18.25 14.69
N PRO A 79 -9.86 -17.06 14.06
CA PRO A 79 -9.47 -16.91 12.67
C PRO A 79 -7.95 -17.06 12.51
N THR A 80 -7.54 -17.62 11.39
CA THR A 80 -6.14 -17.66 10.96
C THR A 80 -5.90 -16.54 9.96
N ILE A 81 -4.85 -15.76 10.17
CA ILE A 81 -4.47 -14.63 9.32
C ILE A 81 -3.13 -14.96 8.69
N ASN A 82 -3.09 -15.03 7.35
CA ASN A 82 -1.89 -15.35 6.59
C ASN A 82 -1.55 -14.21 5.63
N GLU A 83 -0.33 -13.69 5.69
CA GLU A 83 0.15 -12.74 4.68
C GLU A 83 0.39 -13.47 3.35
N VAL A 84 -0.22 -12.94 2.29
CA VAL A 84 -0.09 -13.46 0.93
C VAL A 84 0.93 -12.60 0.20
N LEU A 85 2.19 -13.04 0.21
CA LEU A 85 3.28 -12.36 -0.48
C LEU A 85 2.96 -12.20 -1.98
N ARG A 86 3.24 -11.01 -2.53
CA ARG A 86 3.21 -10.78 -3.97
C ARG A 86 4.24 -11.69 -4.64
N LYS A 87 3.81 -12.57 -5.55
CA LYS A 87 4.67 -12.93 -6.68
C LYS A 87 4.86 -11.67 -7.51
N PRO A 88 6.10 -11.18 -7.73
CA PRO A 88 6.34 -10.12 -8.69
C PRO A 88 5.70 -10.56 -10.01
N LYS A 89 4.91 -9.67 -10.62
CA LYS A 89 4.47 -9.91 -11.98
C LYS A 89 5.76 -9.97 -12.81
N GLU A 90 6.03 -11.14 -13.39
CA GLU A 90 7.13 -11.30 -14.34
C GLU A 90 6.82 -10.36 -15.50
N ASP A 91 7.49 -9.22 -15.54
CA ASP A 91 7.44 -8.32 -16.68
C ASP A 91 8.04 -9.11 -17.86
N LYS A 92 7.17 -9.70 -18.68
CA LYS A 92 7.54 -10.19 -20.00
C LYS A 92 7.98 -8.99 -20.82
N ALA A 93 9.24 -8.61 -20.69
CA ALA A 93 9.94 -7.81 -21.69
C ALA A 93 10.08 -8.70 -22.93
N SER A 94 9.28 -8.40 -23.96
CA SER A 94 9.50 -8.84 -25.34
C SER A 94 10.37 -7.82 -26.05
#